data_AF-A0A183EBN6-F1
#
_entry.id   AF-A0A183EBN6-F1
#
_cell.length_a   1.000
_cell.length_b   1.000
_cell.length_c   1.000
_cell.angle_alpha   90.00
_cell.angle_beta   90.00
_cell.angle_gamma   90.00
#
_symmetry.space_group_name_H-M   'P 1'
#
loop_
_entity.id
_entity.type
_entity.pdbx_description
1 polymer ?
#
loop_
_entity_poly.entity_id
_entity_poly.type
_entity_poly.pdbx_seq_one_letter_code
_entity_poly.pdbx_strand_id
1 'polypeptide(L)'
;LNPLARDVDSAMKLALCNLILESATQVHYVADYLLFWLNRSKVLLDICQSNDIRFPTYIAQRRAERWDIDRAAKMFIEMFRNNKLRDHCLDIDLFQNYITKII
;
A
#
# COMPACT_ATOMS: atom_id res chain seq x y z
N LEU A 1 12.80 -1.56 10.19
CA LEU A 1 13.35 -0.53 9.29
C LEU A 1 14.87 -0.65 9.33
N ASN A 2 15.49 -0.96 8.18
CA ASN A 2 16.95 -1.04 8.07
C ASN A 2 17.55 0.38 8.17
N PRO A 3 18.42 0.69 9.15
CA PRO A 3 18.99 2.03 9.32
C PRO A 3 19.94 2.47 8.18
N LEU A 4 20.31 1.57 7.26
CA LEU A 4 21.10 1.87 6.06
C LEU A 4 20.25 2.22 4.83
N ALA A 5 18.94 1.97 4.86
CA ALA A 5 18.02 2.48 3.85
C ALA A 5 17.79 3.97 4.13
N ARG A 6 18.74 4.81 3.69
CA ARG A 6 18.74 6.26 3.96
C ARG A 6 17.54 7.01 3.36
N ASP A 7 16.76 6.36 2.50
CA ASP A 7 15.55 6.92 1.91
C ASP A 7 14.36 5.96 2.02
N VAL A 8 13.39 6.35 2.86
CA VAL A 8 12.15 5.60 3.07
C VAL A 8 11.26 5.68 1.84
N ASP A 9 11.27 6.79 1.10
CA ASP A 9 10.45 6.99 -0.09
C ASP A 9 10.83 5.98 -1.18
N SER A 10 12.12 5.95 -1.56
CA SER A 10 12.64 4.95 -2.49
C SER A 10 12.36 3.52 -2.03
N ALA A 11 12.51 3.21 -0.74
CA ALA A 11 12.24 1.87 -0.22
C ALA A 11 10.78 1.46 -0.39
N MET A 12 9.82 2.38 -0.16
CA MET A 12 8.40 2.11 -0.35
C MET A 12 8.03 1.92 -1.82
N LYS A 13 8.61 2.73 -2.72
CA LYS A 13 8.44 2.57 -4.16
C LYS A 13 8.95 1.21 -4.64
N LEU A 14 10.15 0.82 -4.20
CA LEU A 14 10.70 -0.51 -4.48
C LEU A 14 9.81 -1.63 -3.92
N ALA A 15 9.23 -1.45 -2.72
CA ALA A 15 8.30 -2.40 -2.12
C ALA A 15 7.05 -2.57 -2.99
N LEU A 16 6.45 -1.48 -3.46
CA LEU A 16 5.29 -1.52 -4.35
C LEU A 16 5.59 -2.26 -5.66
N CYS A 17 6.78 -2.04 -6.22
CA CYS A 17 7.26 -2.71 -7.43
C CYS A 17 7.75 -4.16 -7.22
N ASN A 18 7.66 -4.70 -5.99
CA ASN A 18 8.15 -6.04 -5.64
C ASN A 18 9.66 -6.23 -5.89
N LEU A 19 10.45 -5.16 -5.71
CA LEU A 19 11.90 -5.14 -5.94
C LEU A 19 12.73 -5.29 -4.66
N ILE A 20 12.08 -5.35 -3.50
CA ILE A 20 12.70 -5.69 -2.22
C ILE A 20 11.95 -6.85 -1.56
N LEU A 21 12.65 -7.56 -0.68
CA LEU A 21 12.10 -8.70 0.04
C LEU A 21 10.91 -8.27 0.90
N GLU A 22 9.79 -8.99 0.83
CA GLU A 22 8.58 -8.65 1.59
C GLU A 22 8.84 -8.56 3.11
N SER A 23 9.72 -9.40 3.65
CA SER A 23 10.08 -9.36 5.09
C SER A 23 10.84 -8.09 5.51
N ALA A 24 11.34 -7.30 4.56
CA ALA A 24 11.99 -6.02 4.84
C ALA A 24 10.96 -4.89 5.15
N THR A 25 9.68 -5.08 4.82
CA THR A 25 8.61 -4.08 4.97
C THR A 25 7.34 -4.68 5.54
N GLN A 26 6.62 -3.95 6.40
CA GLN A 26 5.29 -4.43 6.83
C GLN A 26 4.24 -4.00 5.80
N VAL A 27 3.36 -4.93 5.41
CA VAL A 27 2.43 -4.75 4.28
C VAL A 27 1.48 -3.56 4.49
N HIS A 28 1.05 -3.30 5.72
CA HIS A 28 0.18 -2.15 6.01
C HIS A 28 0.89 -0.82 5.77
N TYR A 29 2.19 -0.69 6.06
CA TYR A 29 2.92 0.55 5.76
C TYR A 29 3.08 0.79 4.26
N VAL A 30 3.29 -0.28 3.49
CA VAL A 30 3.38 -0.18 2.02
C VAL A 30 2.02 0.22 1.43
N ALA A 31 0.93 -0.34 1.95
CA ALA A 31 -0.43 0.04 1.55
C ALA A 31 -0.78 1.48 1.96
N ASP A 32 -0.42 1.91 3.16
CA ASP A 32 -0.61 3.30 3.63
C ASP A 32 0.17 4.30 2.77
N TYR A 33 1.40 3.97 2.38
CA TYR A 33 2.18 4.79 1.45
C TYR A 33 1.48 4.91 0.09
N LEU A 34 0.96 3.81 -0.47
CA LEU A 34 0.21 3.85 -1.73
C LEU A 34 -1.10 4.63 -1.61
N LEU A 35 -1.81 4.53 -0.48
CA LEU A 35 -2.99 5.34 -0.18
C LEU A 35 -2.67 6.82 -0.16
N PHE A 36 -1.58 7.20 0.53
CA PHE A 36 -1.07 8.57 0.57
C PHE A 36 -0.76 9.07 -0.84
N TRP A 37 -0.01 8.28 -1.63
CA TRP A 37 0.38 8.64 -2.99
C TRP A 37 -0.83 8.84 -3.91
N LEU A 38 -1.86 8.00 -3.79
CA LEU A 38 -3.12 8.12 -4.55
C LEU A 38 -4.10 9.14 -3.98
N ASN A 39 -3.78 9.77 -2.85
CA ASN A 39 -4.68 10.64 -2.09
C ASN A 39 -6.05 9.98 -1.78
N ARG A 40 -6.01 8.77 -1.22
CA ARG A 40 -7.19 7.97 -0.83
C ARG A 40 -7.08 7.52 0.62
N SER A 41 -8.20 7.32 1.30
CA SER A 41 -8.22 6.99 2.74
C SER A 41 -9.12 5.82 3.15
N LYS A 42 -9.97 5.30 2.26
CA LYS A 42 -10.98 4.27 2.59
C LYS A 42 -10.87 2.96 1.81
N VAL A 43 -9.91 2.85 0.89
CA VAL A 43 -9.81 1.71 -0.04
C VAL A 43 -9.71 0.37 0.69
N LEU A 44 -8.95 0.29 1.79
CA LEU A 44 -8.80 -0.97 2.53
C LEU A 44 -10.11 -1.41 3.21
N LEU A 45 -10.87 -0.47 3.77
CA LEU A 45 -12.19 -0.76 4.34
C LEU A 45 -13.17 -1.19 3.26
N ASP A 46 -13.17 -0.51 2.11
CA ASP A 46 -14.03 -0.85 0.97
C ASP A 46 -13.72 -2.26 0.43
N ILE A 47 -12.42 -2.63 0.36
CA ILE A 47 -11.98 -3.98 0.00
C ILE A 47 -12.48 -5.00 1.03
N CYS A 48 -12.32 -4.74 2.33
CA CYS A 48 -12.81 -5.62 3.38
C CYS A 48 -14.32 -5.83 3.29
N GLN A 49 -15.09 -4.76 3.12
CA GLN A 49 -16.56 -4.82 3.06
C GLN A 49 -17.05 -5.56 1.80
N SER A 50 -16.48 -5.23 0.64
CA SER A 50 -16.92 -5.79 -0.65
C SER A 50 -16.60 -7.28 -0.78
N ASN A 51 -15.59 -7.77 -0.07
CA ASN A 51 -15.14 -9.17 -0.12
C ASN A 51 -15.42 -9.93 1.20
N ASP A 52 -16.16 -9.32 2.13
CA ASP A 52 -16.46 -9.81 3.49
C ASP A 52 -15.22 -10.39 4.22
N ILE A 53 -14.11 -9.65 4.20
CA ILE A 53 -12.82 -10.14 4.70
C ILE A 53 -12.68 -9.84 6.19
N ARG A 54 -12.90 -10.86 7.02
CA ARG A 54 -12.85 -10.74 8.48
C ARG A 54 -11.79 -11.63 9.10
N PHE A 55 -11.25 -11.16 10.22
CA PHE A 55 -10.31 -11.88 11.07
C PHE A 55 -10.97 -12.19 12.41
N PRO A 56 -11.06 -13.47 12.83
CA PRO A 56 -11.56 -13.83 14.14
C PRO A 56 -10.58 -13.36 15.21
N THR A 57 -11.09 -12.68 16.23
CA THR A 57 -10.28 -12.14 17.32
C THR A 57 -10.96 -12.38 18.67
N TYR A 58 -10.24 -12.12 19.75
CA TYR A 58 -10.79 -12.16 21.10
C TYR A 58 -10.71 -10.76 21.69
N ILE A 59 -11.86 -10.21 22.06
CA ILE A 59 -11.96 -8.92 22.75
C ILE A 59 -12.59 -9.19 24.11
N ALA A 60 -11.88 -8.85 25.18
CA ALA A 60 -12.34 -9.09 26.55
C ALA A 60 -12.80 -10.55 26.80
N GLN A 61 -11.98 -11.51 26.37
CA GLN A 61 -12.24 -12.97 26.46
C GLN A 61 -13.49 -13.46 25.71
N ARG A 62 -14.14 -12.61 24.90
CA ARG A 62 -15.24 -13.01 24.02
C ARG A 62 -14.74 -13.11 22.60
N ARG A 63 -15.22 -14.13 21.88
CA ARG A 63 -14.98 -14.26 20.45
C ARG A 63 -15.66 -13.08 19.74
N ALA A 64 -14.90 -12.40 18.91
CA ALA A 64 -15.34 -11.27 18.11
C ALA A 64 -14.75 -11.39 16.70
N GLU A 65 -15.22 -10.54 15.79
CA GLU A 65 -14.67 -10.41 14.45
C GLU A 65 -14.26 -8.97 14.22
N ARG A 66 -13.15 -8.77 13.51
CA ARG A 66 -12.73 -7.46 13.00
C ARG A 66 -12.40 -7.57 11.52
N TRP A 67 -12.35 -6.44 10.82
CA TRP A 67 -11.86 -6.42 9.44
C TRP A 67 -10.39 -6.87 9.36
N ASP A 68 -10.08 -7.72 8.37
CA ASP A 68 -8.72 -8.18 8.11
C ASP A 68 -8.00 -7.19 7.18
N ILE A 69 -7.45 -6.15 7.79
CA ILE A 69 -6.75 -5.07 7.08
C ILE A 69 -5.48 -5.57 6.39
N ASP A 70 -4.76 -6.54 6.97
CA ASP A 70 -3.54 -7.08 6.36
C ASP A 70 -3.85 -7.80 5.05
N ARG A 71 -4.95 -8.57 5.01
CA ARG A 71 -5.40 -9.22 3.77
C ARG A 71 -5.90 -8.20 2.74
N ALA A 72 -6.62 -7.16 3.16
CA ALA A 72 -7.02 -6.08 2.26
C ALA A 72 -5.82 -5.30 1.70
N ALA A 73 -4.79 -5.04 2.51
CA ALA A 73 -3.56 -4.38 2.09
C ALA A 73 -2.82 -5.17 1.01
N LYS A 74 -2.72 -6.50 1.16
CA LYS A 74 -2.16 -7.38 0.13
C LYS A 74 -2.94 -7.30 -1.17
N MET A 75 -4.27 -7.42 -1.12
CA MET A 75 -5.13 -7.31 -2.31
C MET A 75 -4.98 -5.94 -2.99
N PHE A 76 -4.90 -4.86 -2.21
CA PHE A 76 -4.73 -3.51 -2.73
C PHE A 76 -3.39 -3.34 -3.47
N ILE A 77 -2.29 -3.81 -2.87
CA ILE A 77 -0.97 -3.78 -3.51
C ILE A 77 -0.95 -4.67 -4.77
N GLU A 78 -1.61 -5.83 -4.75
CA GLU A 78 -1.75 -6.68 -5.93
C GLU A 78 -2.56 -5.99 -7.04
N MET A 79 -3.58 -5.20 -6.71
CA MET A 79 -4.31 -4.41 -7.71
C MET A 79 -3.40 -3.39 -8.38
N PHE A 80 -2.55 -2.70 -7.60
CA PHE A 80 -1.53 -1.80 -8.14
C PHE A 80 -0.54 -2.54 -9.04
N ARG A 81 0.05 -3.64 -8.56
CA ARG A 81 1.04 -4.43 -9.32
C ARG A 81 0.47 -5.00 -10.62
N ASN A 82 -0.82 -5.33 -10.64
CA ASN A 82 -1.52 -5.88 -11.81
C ASN A 82 -2.12 -4.82 -12.73
N ASN A 83 -1.70 -3.55 -12.62
CA ASN A 83 -2.16 -2.44 -13.45
C ASN A 83 -3.68 -2.23 -13.40
N LYS A 84 -4.34 -2.52 -12.26
CA LYS A 84 -5.80 -2.35 -12.08
C LYS A 84 -6.19 -0.98 -11.52
N LEU A 85 -5.21 -0.16 -11.14
CA LEU A 85 -5.43 1.23 -10.71
C LEU A 85 -5.22 2.18 -11.90
N ARG A 86 -5.57 3.46 -11.79
CA ARG A 86 -5.37 4.40 -12.91
C ARG A 86 -3.93 4.90 -13.02
N ASP A 87 -3.31 5.22 -11.89
CA ASP A 87 -1.99 5.84 -11.83
C ASP A 87 -0.97 4.89 -11.21
N HIS A 88 0.15 4.67 -11.92
CA HIS A 88 1.22 3.75 -11.51
C HIS A 88 2.62 4.37 -11.54
N CYS A 89 2.75 5.62 -11.98
CA CYS A 89 4.04 6.30 -12.07
C CYS A 89 4.44 6.89 -10.70
N LEU A 90 5.09 6.10 -9.86
CA LEU A 90 5.49 6.51 -8.51
C LEU A 90 6.53 7.64 -8.48
N ASP A 91 7.21 7.90 -9.60
CA ASP A 91 8.27 8.90 -9.73
C ASP A 91 7.85 10.14 -10.53
N ILE A 92 6.55 10.44 -10.57
CA ILE A 92 6.02 11.59 -11.32
C ILE A 92 6.71 12.92 -10.98
N ASP A 93 7.14 13.09 -9.73
CA ASP A 93 7.86 14.28 -9.27
C ASP A 93 9.24 14.44 -9.92
N LEU A 94 9.91 13.34 -10.29
CA LEU A 94 11.16 13.40 -11.07
C LEU A 94 10.91 13.91 -12.50
N PHE A 95 9.71 13.66 -13.04
CA PHE A 95 9.34 14.05 -14.39
C PHE A 95 8.71 15.45 -14.47
N GLN A 96 8.22 16.02 -13.36
CA GLN A 96 7.63 17.37 -13.35
C GLN A 96 8.60 18.42 -13.93
N ASN A 97 9.89 18.32 -13.60
CA ASN A 97 10.95 19.21 -14.13
C ASN A 97 11.23 19.05 -15.63
N TYR A 98 10.83 17.93 -16.24
CA TYR A 98 10.96 17.68 -17.67
C TYR A 98 9.68 18.12 -18.42
N ILE A 99 8.51 17.87 -17.83
CA ILE A 99 7.21 18.24 -18.42
C ILE A 99 7.05 19.77 -18.48
N THR A 100 7.43 20.49 -17.43
CA THR A 100 7.39 21.96 -17.39
C THR A 100 8.37 22.65 -18.33
N LYS A 101 9.33 21.92 -18.92
CA LYS A 101 10.25 22.45 -19.93
C LYS A 101 9.77 22.25 -21.37
N ILE A 102 8.70 21.49 -21.56
CA ILE A 102 8.14 21.14 -22.88
C ILE A 102 6.88 21.96 -23.20
N ILE A 103 6.31 22.65 -22.21
CA ILE A 103 5.20 23.60 -22.35
C ILE A 103 5.76 25.03 -22.25
#